data_AF-A0A847WC52-F1
#
_entry.id   AF-A0A847WC52-F1
#
_cell.length_a   1.000
_cell.length_b   1.000
_cell.length_c   1.000
_cell.angle_alpha   90.00
_cell.angle_beta   90.00
_cell.angle_gamma   90.00
#
_symmetry.space_group_name_H-M   'P 1'
#
loop_
_entity.id
_entity.type
_entity.pdbx_description
1 polymer ?
#
loop_
_entity_poly.entity_id
_entity_poly.type
_entity_poly.pdbx_seq_one_letter_code
_entity_poly.pdbx_strand_id
1 'polypeptide(L)'
;MQEFKVYEGIIQGLEEAIEYKKGNRSKGRVSVREIPVFDYMPSDITRIRLKLNLSQRNMAKVLGVSPRTVEAWEAGRNRISGTAKNLLYLIDSDNSLVNKLVEYKSQNGISQ
;
A
#
# COMPACT_ATOMS: atom_id res chain seq x y z
N MET A 1 -47.75 1.19 15.97
CA MET A 1 -46.39 0.61 15.92
C MET A 1 -46.54 -0.81 15.42
N GLN A 2 -45.90 -1.14 14.30
CA GLN A 2 -45.98 -2.48 13.74
C GLN A 2 -45.20 -3.42 14.66
N GLU A 3 -45.87 -4.48 15.13
CA GLU A 3 -45.29 -5.47 16.03
C GLU A 3 -44.16 -6.19 15.27
N PHE A 4 -42.91 -5.85 15.58
CA PHE A 4 -41.75 -6.52 15.01
C PHE A 4 -41.77 -7.96 15.51
N LYS A 5 -42.19 -8.89 14.65
CA LYS A 5 -42.21 -10.32 14.97
C LYS A 5 -40.78 -10.85 14.96
N VAL A 6 -40.11 -10.67 16.09
CA VAL A 6 -38.71 -11.06 16.35
C VAL A 6 -38.44 -12.49 15.89
N TYR A 7 -39.36 -13.40 16.19
CA TYR A 7 -39.27 -14.81 15.81
C TYR A 7 -39.15 -15.02 14.30
N GLU A 8 -40.02 -14.40 13.50
CA GLU A 8 -40.02 -14.54 12.04
C GLU A 8 -38.74 -13.95 11.43
N GLY A 9 -38.28 -12.81 11.93
CA GLY A 9 -37.03 -12.19 11.49
C GLY A 9 -35.79 -13.03 11.79
N ILE A 10 -35.75 -13.72 12.94
CA ILE A 10 -34.64 -14.62 13.29
C ILE A 10 -34.61 -15.84 12.37
N ILE A 11 -35.76 -16.47 12.10
CA ILE A 11 -35.82 -17.62 11.19
C ILE A 11 -35.40 -17.21 9.79
N GLN A 12 -35.91 -16.08 9.28
CA GLN A 12 -35.54 -15.56 7.97
C GLN A 12 -34.01 -15.31 7.89
N GLY A 13 -33.41 -14.70 8.90
CA GLY A 13 -31.96 -14.47 8.91
C GLY A 13 -31.12 -15.76 8.92
N LEU A 14 -31.60 -16.81 9.59
CA LEU A 14 -30.94 -18.12 9.60
C LEU A 14 -31.04 -18.83 8.25
N GLU A 15 -32.20 -18.76 7.59
CA GLU A 15 -32.38 -19.27 6.23
C GLU A 15 -31.45 -18.57 5.24
N GLU A 16 -31.34 -17.24 5.35
CA GLU A 16 -30.43 -16.44 4.52
C GLU A 16 -28.96 -16.79 4.76
N ALA A 17 -28.57 -17.10 6.00
CA ALA A 17 -27.22 -17.58 6.33
C ALA A 17 -26.92 -18.98 5.78
N ILE A 18 -27.90 -19.89 5.78
CA ILE A 18 -27.77 -21.22 5.18
C ILE A 18 -27.59 -21.11 3.66
N GLU A 19 -28.42 -20.30 3.01
CA GLU A 19 -28.34 -20.06 1.55
C GLU A 19 -27.01 -19.39 1.17
N TYR A 20 -26.52 -18.45 1.99
CA TYR A 20 -25.20 -17.86 1.83
C TYR A 20 -24.09 -18.93 1.85
N LYS A 21 -24.14 -19.88 2.79
CA LYS A 21 -23.17 -20.99 2.90
C LYS A 21 -23.24 -21.96 1.70
N LYS A 22 -24.42 -22.17 1.12
CA LYS A 22 -24.62 -22.99 -0.09
C LYS A 22 -24.16 -22.29 -1.39
N GLY A 23 -23.72 -21.03 -1.31
CA GLY A 23 -23.17 -20.27 -2.42
C GLY A 23 -24.09 -19.18 -2.97
N ASN A 24 -25.33 -19.07 -2.48
CA ASN A 24 -26.24 -18.00 -2.86
C ASN A 24 -25.94 -16.72 -2.04
N ARG A 25 -25.01 -15.91 -2.55
CA ARG A 25 -24.56 -14.67 -1.89
C ARG A 25 -25.45 -13.45 -2.17
N SER A 26 -26.60 -13.62 -2.83
CA SER A 26 -27.47 -12.49 -3.25
C SER A 26 -28.03 -11.67 -2.09
N LYS A 27 -28.19 -12.29 -0.92
CA LYS A 27 -28.77 -11.67 0.29
C LYS A 27 -27.74 -11.28 1.36
N GLY A 28 -26.47 -11.64 1.18
CA GLY A 28 -25.38 -11.32 2.12
C GLY A 28 -24.29 -10.49 1.45
N ARG A 29 -23.88 -9.38 2.06
CA ARG A 29 -22.71 -8.62 1.59
C ARG A 29 -21.46 -9.09 2.31
N VAL A 30 -20.53 -9.68 1.58
CA VAL A 30 -19.16 -9.92 2.06
C VAL A 30 -18.20 -9.08 1.26
N SER A 31 -17.51 -8.18 1.96
CA SER A 31 -16.37 -7.44 1.42
C SER A 31 -15.09 -8.08 1.95
N VAL A 32 -14.40 -8.82 1.08
CA VAL A 32 -13.02 -9.26 1.37
C VAL A 32 -12.10 -8.17 0.85
N ARG A 33 -11.25 -7.63 1.73
CA ARG A 33 -10.14 -6.76 1.31
C ARG A 33 -8.90 -7.63 1.21
N GLU A 34 -8.46 -7.90 -0.01
CA GLU A 34 -7.18 -8.55 -0.24
C GLU A 34 -6.08 -7.48 -0.22
N ILE A 35 -4.97 -7.77 0.46
CA ILE A 35 -3.78 -6.94 0.41
C ILE A 35 -2.93 -7.47 -0.74
N PRO A 36 -2.72 -6.68 -1.81
CA PRO A 36 -1.84 -7.10 -2.90
C PRO A 36 -0.43 -7.38 -2.40
N VAL A 37 0.15 -8.49 -2.86
CA VAL A 37 1.57 -8.80 -2.63
C VAL A 37 2.38 -8.18 -3.74
N PHE A 38 3.16 -7.16 -3.41
CA PHE A 38 4.07 -6.54 -4.36
C PHE A 38 5.41 -7.30 -4.34
N ASP A 39 5.90 -7.71 -5.51
CA ASP A 39 7.29 -8.12 -5.65
C ASP A 39 8.01 -7.14 -6.57
N TYR A 40 9.16 -6.66 -6.09
CA TYR A 40 9.98 -5.69 -6.81
C TYR A 40 11.30 -6.35 -7.13
N MET A 41 11.66 -6.32 -8.41
CA MET A 41 13.00 -6.68 -8.84
C MET A 41 13.97 -5.55 -8.49
N PRO A 42 15.28 -5.84 -8.35
CA PRO A 42 16.29 -4.81 -8.12
C PRO A 42 16.21 -3.65 -9.13
N SER A 43 15.95 -3.97 -10.40
CA SER A 43 15.75 -3.02 -11.49
C SER A 43 14.53 -2.11 -11.30
N ASP A 44 13.45 -2.60 -10.69
CA ASP A 44 12.28 -1.77 -10.38
C ASP A 44 12.61 -0.70 -9.35
N ILE A 45 13.36 -1.08 -8.32
CA ILE A 45 13.75 -0.16 -7.24
C ILE A 45 14.62 0.97 -7.82
N THR A 46 15.59 0.62 -8.66
CA THR A 46 16.41 1.60 -9.38
C THR A 46 15.56 2.50 -10.27
N ARG A 47 14.64 1.93 -11.06
CA ARG A 47 13.75 2.68 -11.96
C ARG A 47 12.88 3.66 -11.21
N ILE A 48 12.23 3.24 -10.12
CA ILE A 48 11.36 4.09 -9.29
C ILE A 48 12.17 5.23 -8.67
N ARG A 49 13.35 4.92 -8.11
CA ARG A 49 14.23 5.95 -7.53
C ARG A 49 14.61 7.01 -8.56
N LEU A 50 14.97 6.61 -9.77
CA LEU A 50 15.33 7.54 -10.85
C LEU A 50 14.13 8.34 -11.36
N LYS A 51 12.94 7.71 -11.47
CA LYS A 51 11.67 8.39 -11.80
C LYS A 51 11.35 9.51 -10.81
N LEU A 52 11.73 9.35 -9.54
CA LEU A 52 11.56 10.35 -8.48
C LEU A 52 12.71 11.36 -8.39
N ASN A 53 13.71 11.26 -9.26
CA ASN A 53 14.93 12.08 -9.24
C ASN A 53 15.68 12.06 -7.89
N LEU A 54 15.74 10.87 -7.26
CA LEU A 54 16.39 10.70 -5.96
C LEU A 54 17.75 10.00 -6.11
N SER A 55 18.72 10.46 -5.30
CA SER A 55 19.93 9.68 -5.02
C SER A 55 19.58 8.47 -4.13
N GLN A 56 20.43 7.43 -4.10
CA GLN A 56 20.25 6.29 -3.18
C GLN A 56 20.14 6.74 -1.72
N ARG A 57 20.90 7.77 -1.34
CA ARG A 57 20.85 8.37 0.01
C ARG A 57 19.50 9.04 0.28
N ASN A 58 18.94 9.76 -0.68
CA ASN A 58 17.63 10.41 -0.49
C ASN A 58 16.49 9.38 -0.49
N MET A 59 16.57 8.37 -1.35
CA MET A 59 15.64 7.23 -1.34
C MET A 59 15.65 6.51 0.01
N ALA A 60 16.84 6.30 0.58
CA ALA A 60 16.99 5.71 1.91
C ALA A 60 16.31 6.54 3.02
N LYS A 61 16.42 7.87 2.96
CA LYS A 61 15.72 8.77 3.88
C LYS A 61 14.20 8.66 3.73
N VAL A 62 13.70 8.67 2.49
CA VAL A 62 12.26 8.52 2.18
C VAL A 62 11.71 7.20 2.72
N LEU A 63 12.47 6.11 2.56
CA LEU A 63 12.08 4.77 3.00
C LEU A 63 12.40 4.48 4.48
N GLY A 64 13.05 5.39 5.21
CA GLY A 64 13.42 5.19 6.61
C GLY A 64 14.45 4.09 6.85
N VAL A 65 15.35 3.84 5.89
CA VAL A 65 16.39 2.80 5.96
C VAL A 65 17.79 3.37 5.72
N SER A 66 18.83 2.54 5.86
CA SER A 66 20.20 2.98 5.56
C SER A 66 20.45 3.06 4.05
N PRO A 67 21.36 3.94 3.57
CA PRO A 67 21.78 3.96 2.16
C PRO A 67 22.31 2.61 1.68
N ARG A 68 23.03 1.88 2.56
CA ARG A 68 23.54 0.54 2.27
C ARG A 68 22.43 -0.48 2.03
N THR A 69 21.28 -0.30 2.68
CA THR A 69 20.09 -1.14 2.48
C THR A 69 19.53 -0.93 1.07
N VAL A 70 19.37 0.33 0.63
CA VAL A 70 18.91 0.65 -0.74
C VAL A 70 19.89 0.13 -1.79
N GLU A 71 21.20 0.31 -1.57
CA GLU A 71 22.24 -0.23 -2.46
C GLU A 71 22.18 -1.76 -2.54
N ALA A 72 21.98 -2.46 -1.41
CA ALA A 72 21.85 -3.91 -1.39
C ALA A 72 20.58 -4.40 -2.12
N TRP A 73 19.48 -3.65 -2.07
CA TRP A 73 18.27 -3.96 -2.82
C TRP A 73 18.45 -3.75 -4.33
N GLU A 74 19.02 -2.62 -4.74
CA GLU A 74 19.29 -2.32 -6.17
C GLU A 74 20.34 -3.26 -6.77
N ALA A 75 21.28 -3.76 -5.97
CA ALA A 75 22.25 -4.78 -6.37
C ALA A 75 21.70 -6.22 -6.31
N GLY A 76 20.47 -6.43 -5.83
CA GLY A 76 19.86 -7.75 -5.67
C GLY A 76 20.49 -8.63 -4.60
N ARG A 77 21.30 -8.07 -3.70
CA ARG A 77 21.94 -8.81 -2.60
C ARG A 77 20.94 -9.20 -1.51
N ASN A 78 19.91 -8.39 -1.29
CA ASN A 78 18.86 -8.64 -0.31
C ASN A 78 17.47 -8.31 -0.90
N ARG A 79 16.43 -8.99 -0.40
CA ARG A 79 15.04 -8.62 -0.71
C ARG A 79 14.59 -7.41 0.11
N ILE A 80 13.71 -6.61 -0.48
CA ILE A 80 13.04 -5.49 0.19
C ILE A 80 12.04 -6.00 1.24
N SER A 81 11.98 -5.34 2.39
CA SER A 81 11.07 -5.71 3.49
C SER A 81 9.60 -5.41 3.14
N GLY A 82 8.65 -6.12 3.76
CA GLY A 82 7.22 -5.94 3.48
C GLY A 82 6.72 -4.50 3.64
N THR A 83 7.13 -3.81 4.72
CA THR A 83 6.75 -2.41 4.93
C THR A 83 7.34 -1.49 3.88
N ALA A 84 8.60 -1.72 3.49
CA ALA A 84 9.25 -0.93 2.44
C ALA A 84 8.60 -1.19 1.07
N LYS A 85 8.12 -2.41 0.77
CA LYS A 85 7.33 -2.71 -0.43
C LYS A 85 6.04 -1.90 -0.48
N ASN A 86 5.31 -1.84 0.63
CA ASN A 86 4.06 -1.07 0.71
C ASN A 86 4.32 0.43 0.49
N LEU A 87 5.34 0.98 1.14
CA LEU A 87 5.69 2.39 0.98
C LEU A 87 6.17 2.69 -0.45
N LEU A 88 6.99 1.81 -1.02
CA LEU A 88 7.46 1.92 -2.40
C LEU A 88 6.28 1.89 -3.39
N TYR A 89 5.29 1.02 -3.15
CA TYR A 89 4.06 0.97 -3.93
C TYR A 89 3.27 2.28 -3.87
N LEU A 90 3.04 2.81 -2.67
CA LEU A 90 2.31 4.06 -2.48
C LEU A 90 3.00 5.21 -3.22
N ILE A 91 4.33 5.30 -3.10
CA ILE A 91 5.13 6.35 -3.72
C ILE A 91 5.24 6.20 -5.25
N ASP A 92 5.32 4.97 -5.78
CA ASP A 92 5.35 4.77 -7.24
C ASP A 92 3.97 5.03 -7.87
N SER A 93 2.90 4.76 -7.11
CA SER A 93 1.52 5.03 -7.52
C SER A 93 1.19 6.54 -7.47
N ASP A 94 1.64 7.22 -6.42
CA ASP A 94 1.50 8.67 -6.27
C ASP A 94 2.84 9.30 -5.87
N ASN A 95 3.58 9.74 -6.89
CA ASN A 95 4.88 10.38 -6.73
C ASN A 95 4.83 11.65 -5.87
N SER A 96 3.66 12.31 -5.74
CA SER A 96 3.52 13.56 -4.96
C SER A 96 3.73 13.33 -3.46
N LEU A 97 3.55 12.09 -2.98
CA LEU A 97 3.74 11.73 -1.58
C LEU A 97 5.19 11.94 -1.12
N VAL A 98 6.16 11.82 -2.03
CA VAL A 98 7.57 12.08 -1.72
C VAL A 98 7.80 13.50 -1.25
N ASN A 99 7.03 14.47 -1.77
CA ASN A 99 7.17 15.87 -1.40
C ASN A 99 6.81 16.14 0.07
N LYS A 100 6.04 15.25 0.70
CA LYS A 100 5.74 15.31 2.14
C LYS A 100 6.90 14.80 3.02
N LEU A 101 7.85 14.09 2.43
CA LEU A 101 8.98 13.43 3.11
C LEU A 101 10.32 14.08 2.78
N VAL A 102 10.35 15.02 1.83
CA VAL A 102 11.58 15.65 1.34
C VAL A 102 11.49 17.16 1.52
N GLU A 103 12.48 17.73 2.19
CA GLU A 103 12.68 19.18 2.22
C GLU A 103 13.49 19.61 1.00
N TYR A 104 12.96 20.57 0.23
CA TYR A 104 13.71 21.21 -0.84
C TYR A 104 14.62 22.29 -0.24
N LYS A 105 15.93 22.07 -0.28
CA LYS A 105 16.88 23.16 -0.05
C LYS A 105 16.98 23.99 -1.32
N SER A 106 16.28 25.13 -1.34
CA SER A 106 16.38 26.10 -2.44
C SER A 106 17.83 26.61 -2.51
N GLN A 107 18.54 26.31 -3.59
CA GLN A 107 19.80 26.99 -3.93
C GLN A 107 19.46 28.32 -4.61
N ASN A 108 19.02 29.31 -3.83
CA ASN A 108 19.01 30.71 -4.27
C ASN A 108 19.57 31.58 -3.16
N GLY A 109 20.88 31.49 -3.00
CA GLY A 109 21.70 32.59 -2.50
C GLY A 109 22.41 33.22 -3.70
N ILE A 110 21.70 34.02 -4.48
CA ILE A 110 22.31 35.03 -5.34
C ILE A 110 21.55 36.33 -5.06
N SER A 111 22.30 37.28 -4.52
CA SER A 111 21.93 38.64 -4.20
C SER A 111 21.25 39.35 -5.38
N GLN A 112 20.29 40.19 -5.06
CA GLN A 112 20.27 41.56 -5.58
C GLN A 112 20.44 42.50 -4.40
#